data_AF-A0A9D2LCW1-F1
#
_entry.id   AF-A0A9D2LCW1-F1
#
_cell.length_a   1.000
_cell.length_b   1.000
_cell.length_c   1.000
_cell.angle_alpha   90.00
_cell.angle_beta   90.00
_cell.angle_gamma   90.00
#
_symmetry.space_group_name_H-M   'P 1'
#
loop_
_entity.id
_entity.type
_entity.pdbx_description
1 polymer ?
#
loop_
_entity_poly.entity_id
_entity_poly.type
_entity_poly.pdbx_seq_one_letter_code
_entity_poly.pdbx_strand_id
1 'polypeptide(L)'
;FPRYGNDDDRADDIAATIVHTVMQKIAAIPMYRDAIPTQSVLTITSNVVYGKATGSFPSGHRAGTPFSPGANPENGADTHGMVASMLSVGKLDYHDALDGISLTNTITPQGLGRTKAEQVTNLVGVLDAGFVMDEQ
;
A
#
# COMPACT_ATOMS: atom_id res chain seq x y z
N PHE A 1 8.06 13.19 11.26
CA PHE A 1 6.81 12.60 11.78
C PHE A 1 6.74 11.14 11.31
N PRO A 2 5.95 10.26 11.94
CA PRO A 2 5.77 8.88 11.49
C PRO A 2 5.28 8.85 10.04
N ARG A 3 5.84 7.96 9.21
CA ARG A 3 5.42 7.82 7.81
C ARG A 3 4.91 6.41 7.57
N TYR A 4 3.77 6.31 6.89
CA TYR A 4 3.18 5.05 6.45
C TYR A 4 4.22 4.20 5.71
N GLY A 5 4.23 2.88 5.95
CA GLY A 5 5.22 1.96 5.37
C GLY A 5 6.36 1.54 6.28
N ASN A 6 6.27 1.84 7.58
CA ASN A 6 7.31 1.57 8.57
C ASN A 6 6.81 0.77 9.78
N ASP A 7 5.61 0.20 9.69
CA ASP A 7 4.93 -0.53 10.76
C ASP A 7 4.75 0.34 12.01
N ASP A 8 4.21 1.54 11.82
CA ASP A 8 3.92 2.51 12.88
C ASP A 8 2.43 2.86 12.84
N ASP A 9 1.68 2.30 13.80
CA ASP A 9 0.21 2.41 13.86
C ASP A 9 -0.28 3.85 13.77
N ARG A 10 0.49 4.82 14.28
CA ARG A 10 0.11 6.24 14.23
C ARG A 10 -0.03 6.78 12.80
N ALA A 11 0.74 6.24 11.85
CA ALA A 11 0.63 6.58 10.44
C ALA A 11 -0.26 5.58 9.68
N ASP A 12 -0.16 4.30 10.02
CA ASP A 12 -0.89 3.24 9.32
C ASP A 12 -2.40 3.31 9.59
N ASP A 13 -2.82 3.64 10.81
CA ASP A 13 -4.23 3.83 11.16
C ASP A 13 -4.89 4.96 10.36
N ILE A 14 -4.12 5.99 9.99
CA ILE A 14 -4.61 7.08 9.14
C ILE A 14 -4.90 6.56 7.73
N ALA A 15 -4.00 5.72 7.18
CA ALA A 15 -4.20 5.11 5.87
C ALA A 15 -5.42 4.17 5.88
N ALA A 16 -5.55 3.32 6.89
CA ALA A 16 -6.69 2.42 7.08
C ALA A 16 -8.02 3.22 7.22
N THR A 17 -8.01 4.30 8.02
CA THR A 17 -9.18 5.18 8.20
C THR A 17 -9.63 5.79 6.87
N ILE A 18 -8.70 6.22 6.02
CA ILE A 18 -9.03 6.80 4.70
C ILE A 18 -9.68 5.74 3.80
N VAL A 19 -9.08 4.55 3.71
CA VAL A 19 -9.61 3.42 2.90
C VAL A 19 -11.03 3.07 3.34
N HIS A 20 -11.25 2.87 4.63
CA HIS A 20 -12.55 2.57 5.21
C HIS A 20 -13.57 3.69 4.93
N THR A 21 -13.20 4.93 5.23
CA THR A 21 -14.12 6.08 5.12
C THR A 21 -14.58 6.30 3.68
N VAL A 22 -13.70 6.11 2.69
CA VAL A 22 -14.07 6.24 1.27
C VAL A 22 -15.02 5.12 0.88
N MET A 23 -14.72 3.86 1.22
CA MET A 23 -15.59 2.73 0.88
C MET A 23 -16.97 2.87 1.51
N GLN A 24 -17.07 3.25 2.80
CA GLN A 24 -18.36 3.48 3.46
C GLN A 24 -19.21 4.55 2.77
N LYS A 25 -18.57 5.61 2.24
CA LYS A 25 -19.27 6.65 1.48
C LYS A 25 -19.76 6.15 0.13
N ILE A 26 -18.94 5.37 -0.59
CA ILE A 26 -19.33 4.83 -1.90
C ILE A 26 -20.44 3.79 -1.73
N ALA A 27 -20.36 2.93 -0.70
CA ALA A 27 -21.35 1.89 -0.39
C ALA A 27 -22.74 2.45 -0.11
N ALA A 28 -22.85 3.69 0.37
CA ALA A 28 -24.14 4.35 0.63
C ALA A 28 -24.83 4.89 -0.64
N ILE A 29 -24.18 4.84 -1.81
CA ILE A 29 -24.70 5.39 -3.06
C ILE A 29 -25.40 4.29 -3.88
N PRO A 30 -26.67 4.46 -4.27
CA PRO A 30 -27.33 3.55 -5.19
C PRO A 30 -26.62 3.54 -6.56
N MET A 31 -26.23 2.36 -7.02
CA MET A 31 -25.50 2.19 -8.29
C MET A 31 -26.42 1.74 -9.42
N TYR A 32 -26.05 2.10 -10.64
CA TYR A 32 -26.73 1.62 -11.84
C TYR A 32 -26.72 0.08 -11.91
N ARG A 33 -27.87 -0.51 -12.27
CA ARG A 33 -28.10 -1.97 -12.32
C ARG A 33 -27.82 -2.68 -11.00
N ASP A 34 -28.04 -2.00 -9.88
CA ASP A 34 -27.84 -2.56 -8.54
C ASP A 34 -26.41 -3.12 -8.36
N ALA A 35 -25.43 -2.53 -9.05
CA ALA A 35 -24.04 -2.94 -8.93
C ALA A 35 -23.56 -2.76 -7.48
N ILE A 36 -22.87 -3.77 -6.95
CA ILE A 36 -22.27 -3.69 -5.62
C ILE A 36 -20.97 -2.89 -5.77
N PRO A 37 -20.84 -1.72 -5.13
CA PRO A 37 -19.62 -0.94 -5.25
C PRO A 37 -18.47 -1.64 -4.52
N THR A 38 -17.29 -1.57 -5.14
CA THR A 38 -16.02 -2.01 -4.57
C THR A 38 -14.98 -0.91 -4.77
N GLN A 39 -13.90 -0.98 -4.00
CA GLN A 39 -12.79 -0.03 -4.05
C GLN A 39 -11.48 -0.77 -4.30
N SER A 40 -10.55 -0.16 -5.02
CA SER A 40 -9.17 -0.60 -5.13
C SER A 40 -8.21 0.50 -4.71
N VAL A 41 -7.10 0.12 -4.07
CA VAL A 41 -5.95 1.00 -3.82
C VAL A 41 -4.94 0.75 -4.92
N LEU A 42 -5.25 1.29 -6.10
CA LEU A 42 -4.57 1.00 -7.36
C LEU A 42 -4.45 2.26 -8.22
N THR A 43 -3.30 2.44 -8.89
CA THR A 43 -3.04 3.65 -9.70
C THR A 43 -2.69 3.40 -11.15
N ILE A 44 -2.13 2.24 -11.51
CA ILE A 44 -1.44 2.03 -12.79
C ILE A 44 -0.44 3.19 -13.02
N THR A 45 -0.55 3.94 -14.12
CA THR A 45 0.29 5.11 -14.44
C THR A 45 -0.35 6.43 -14.03
N SER A 46 -1.55 6.40 -13.44
CA SER A 46 -2.25 7.58 -12.95
C SER A 46 -1.50 8.25 -11.80
N ASN A 47 -0.63 7.53 -11.08
CA ASN A 47 0.24 8.13 -10.06
C ASN A 47 1.16 9.23 -10.63
N VAL A 48 1.60 9.07 -11.89
CA VAL A 48 2.38 10.10 -12.61
C VAL A 48 1.49 11.25 -13.05
N VAL A 49 0.31 10.95 -13.60
CA VAL A 49 -0.61 11.96 -14.15
C VAL A 49 -1.16 12.84 -13.02
N TYR A 50 -1.65 12.24 -11.94
CA TYR A 50 -2.13 12.98 -10.78
C TYR A 50 -1.02 13.73 -10.05
N GLY A 51 0.15 13.11 -9.86
CA GLY A 51 1.30 13.77 -9.26
C GLY A 51 1.70 15.04 -10.01
N LYS A 52 1.76 14.99 -11.35
CA LYS A 52 2.03 16.16 -12.21
C LYS A 52 1.01 17.29 -12.03
N ALA A 53 -0.25 16.94 -11.76
CA ALA A 53 -1.34 17.90 -11.60
C ALA A 53 -1.55 18.37 -10.15
N THR A 54 -0.73 17.90 -9.20
CA THR A 54 -0.94 18.15 -7.77
C THR A 54 0.17 19.02 -7.18
N GLY A 55 -0.23 19.92 -6.26
CA GLY A 55 0.68 20.77 -5.48
C GLY A 55 1.44 19.99 -4.40
N SER A 56 2.24 20.70 -3.60
CA SER A 56 2.99 20.08 -2.51
C SER A 56 2.08 19.65 -1.36
N PHE A 57 2.39 18.54 -0.69
CA PHE A 57 1.67 18.08 0.51
C PHE A 57 2.43 18.41 1.80
N PRO A 58 1.72 18.50 2.95
CA PRO A 58 2.37 18.58 4.26
C PRO A 58 3.29 17.39 4.58
N SER A 59 3.10 16.24 3.92
CA SER A 59 3.95 15.05 4.08
C SER A 59 5.38 15.24 3.54
N GLY A 60 5.61 16.29 2.75
CA GLY A 60 6.88 16.53 2.05
C GLY A 60 6.85 16.18 0.56
N HIS A 61 5.72 15.69 0.03
CA HIS A 61 5.51 15.55 -1.41
C HIS A 61 5.75 16.87 -2.12
N ARG A 62 6.55 16.86 -3.20
CA ARG A 62 6.83 18.07 -4.00
C ARG A 62 5.85 18.17 -5.15
N ALA A 63 5.33 19.38 -5.37
CA ALA A 63 4.45 19.69 -6.49
C ALA A 63 4.98 19.13 -7.82
N GLY A 64 4.11 18.47 -8.57
CA GLY A 64 4.42 17.93 -9.90
C GLY A 64 5.20 16.61 -9.91
N THR A 65 5.59 16.07 -8.75
CA THR A 65 6.28 14.76 -8.67
C THR A 65 5.26 13.62 -8.64
N PRO A 66 5.59 12.41 -9.15
CA PRO A 66 4.66 11.27 -9.11
C PRO A 66 4.28 10.87 -7.67
N PHE A 67 3.04 10.41 -7.48
CA PHE A 67 2.67 9.69 -6.27
C PHE A 67 3.33 8.29 -6.23
N SER A 68 3.26 7.64 -5.07
CA SER A 68 3.53 6.21 -4.96
C SER A 68 2.57 5.39 -5.85
N PRO A 69 3.03 4.26 -6.40
CA PRO A 69 2.15 3.35 -7.14
C PRO A 69 1.24 2.58 -6.18
N GLY A 70 -0.06 2.50 -6.47
CA GLY A 70 -1.02 1.74 -5.66
C GLY A 70 -1.02 2.13 -4.19
N ALA A 71 -0.94 1.12 -3.31
CA ALA A 71 -0.90 1.25 -1.86
C ALA A 71 0.51 1.44 -1.29
N ASN A 72 1.51 1.70 -2.14
CA ASN A 72 2.88 1.85 -1.68
C ASN A 72 3.05 3.06 -0.74
N PRO A 73 3.97 2.94 0.24
CA PRO A 73 4.56 4.10 0.91
C PRO A 73 5.09 5.12 -0.10
N GLU A 74 5.04 6.41 0.26
CA GLU A 74 5.62 7.47 -0.59
C GLU A 74 7.10 7.17 -0.87
N ASN A 75 7.59 7.50 -2.07
CA ASN A 75 8.94 7.11 -2.50
C ASN A 75 10.02 7.54 -1.48
N GLY A 76 10.70 6.56 -0.88
CA GLY A 76 11.71 6.79 0.16
C GLY A 76 11.14 7.10 1.54
N ALA A 77 9.86 6.80 1.77
CA ALA A 77 9.20 6.89 3.07
C ALA A 77 9.40 5.65 3.93
N ASP A 78 9.40 4.48 3.32
CA ASP A 78 9.72 3.19 3.92
C ASP A 78 11.24 3.05 4.11
N THR A 79 11.68 3.00 5.37
CA THR A 79 13.10 2.91 5.76
C THR A 79 13.39 1.71 6.65
N HIS A 80 12.37 0.95 7.05
CA HIS A 80 12.50 -0.21 7.96
C HIS A 80 12.50 -1.56 7.21
N GLY A 81 12.65 -1.52 5.89
CA GLY A 81 12.75 -2.71 5.04
C GLY A 81 11.41 -3.23 4.52
N MET A 82 11.49 -4.19 3.60
CA MET A 82 10.35 -4.72 2.85
C MET A 82 9.26 -5.31 3.75
N VAL A 83 9.64 -6.00 4.83
CA VAL A 83 8.66 -6.62 5.76
C VAL A 83 7.82 -5.54 6.46
N ALA A 84 8.44 -4.47 6.96
CA ALA A 84 7.71 -3.38 7.62
C ALA A 84 6.74 -2.68 6.66
N SER A 85 7.15 -2.47 5.40
CA SER A 85 6.29 -1.94 4.34
C SER A 85 5.10 -2.87 4.05
N MET A 86 5.34 -4.18 3.96
CA MET A 86 4.28 -5.18 3.80
C MET A 86 3.31 -5.22 4.97
N LEU A 87 3.80 -5.17 6.22
CA LEU A 87 2.96 -5.14 7.41
C LEU A 87 2.09 -3.88 7.46
N SER A 88 2.65 -2.72 7.10
CA SER A 88 1.89 -1.46 7.04
C SER A 88 0.75 -1.54 6.01
N VAL A 89 1.02 -2.11 4.84
CA VAL A 89 0.00 -2.30 3.78
C VAL A 89 -1.02 -3.36 4.19
N GLY A 90 -0.59 -4.39 4.92
CA GLY A 90 -1.46 -5.45 5.45
C GLY A 90 -2.49 -4.94 6.47
N LYS A 91 -2.27 -3.76 7.08
CA LYS A 91 -3.26 -3.12 7.97
C LYS A 91 -4.43 -2.49 7.22
N LEU A 92 -4.39 -2.40 5.90
CA LEU A 92 -5.52 -1.95 5.10
C LEU A 92 -6.55 -3.10 4.99
N ASP A 93 -7.77 -2.89 5.50
CA ASP A 93 -8.82 -3.90 5.45
C ASP A 93 -9.21 -4.24 4.01
N TYR A 94 -9.03 -5.50 3.63
CA TYR A 94 -9.38 -5.99 2.29
C TYR A 94 -10.90 -5.95 2.03
N HIS A 95 -11.74 -6.04 3.06
CA HIS A 95 -13.20 -5.90 2.91
C HIS A 95 -13.61 -4.49 2.46
N ASP A 96 -12.81 -3.47 2.78
CA ASP A 96 -13.01 -2.11 2.28
C ASP A 96 -12.34 -1.87 0.91
N ALA A 97 -11.66 -2.87 0.36
CA ALA A 97 -10.90 -2.75 -0.89
C ALA A 97 -10.97 -4.03 -1.76
N LEU A 98 -12.16 -4.61 -1.90
CA LEU A 98 -12.40 -5.88 -2.60
C LEU A 98 -12.00 -5.88 -4.09
N ASP A 99 -11.77 -4.72 -4.71
CA ASP A 99 -11.25 -4.61 -6.08
C ASP A 99 -9.70 -4.69 -6.12
N GLY A 100 -9.03 -4.74 -4.97
CA GLY A 100 -7.61 -5.06 -4.83
C GLY A 100 -6.77 -3.96 -4.18
N ILE A 101 -5.71 -4.39 -3.49
CA ILE A 101 -4.69 -3.54 -2.89
C ILE A 101 -3.36 -3.86 -3.57
N SER A 102 -2.77 -2.88 -4.24
CA SER A 102 -1.56 -3.09 -5.04
C SER A 102 -0.30 -2.66 -4.27
N LEU A 103 0.60 -3.60 -4.00
CA LEU A 103 1.93 -3.33 -3.42
C LEU A 103 3.04 -3.74 -4.39
N THR A 104 3.92 -2.79 -4.71
CA THR A 104 5.14 -3.03 -5.50
C THR A 104 6.37 -2.92 -4.61
N ASN A 105 7.03 -4.04 -4.32
CA ASN A 105 8.29 -4.04 -3.56
C ASN A 105 9.49 -4.23 -4.49
N THR A 106 10.56 -3.47 -4.22
CA THR A 106 11.85 -3.60 -4.92
C THR A 106 12.92 -3.94 -3.91
N ILE A 107 13.68 -5.01 -4.16
CA ILE A 107 14.76 -5.46 -3.29
C ILE A 107 16.00 -5.78 -4.11
N THR A 108 17.18 -5.45 -3.59
CA THR A 108 18.45 -5.84 -4.20
C THR A 108 18.70 -7.34 -3.94
N PRO A 109 19.34 -8.07 -4.87
CA PRO A 109 19.63 -9.49 -4.66
C PRO A 109 20.40 -9.77 -3.35
N GLN A 110 21.35 -8.89 -3.00
CA GLN A 110 22.14 -8.99 -1.77
C GLN A 110 21.30 -8.76 -0.51
N GLY A 111 20.20 -8.00 -0.60
CA GLY A 111 19.25 -7.82 0.50
C GLY A 111 18.46 -9.10 0.82
N LEU A 112 18.34 -10.04 -0.12
CA LEU A 112 17.68 -11.33 0.08
C LEU A 112 18.63 -12.44 0.54
N GLY A 113 19.93 -12.34 0.30
CA GLY A 113 20.89 -13.37 0.71
C GLY A 113 22.17 -13.36 -0.10
N ARG A 114 23.21 -14.02 0.43
CA ARG A 114 24.54 -14.13 -0.20
C ARG A 114 24.60 -15.26 -1.23
N THR A 115 23.77 -16.29 -1.06
CA THR A 115 23.65 -17.42 -2.00
C THR A 115 22.26 -17.48 -2.61
N LYS A 116 22.12 -18.18 -3.74
CA LYS A 116 20.81 -18.34 -4.39
C LYS A 116 19.82 -19.11 -3.50
N ALA A 117 20.29 -20.09 -2.73
CA ALA A 117 19.47 -20.86 -1.81
C ALA A 117 18.93 -19.99 -0.66
N GLU A 118 19.78 -19.14 -0.09
CA GLU A 118 19.35 -18.15 0.91
C GLU A 118 18.33 -17.17 0.33
N GLN A 119 18.58 -16.64 -0.88
CA GLN A 119 17.66 -15.69 -1.51
C GLN A 119 16.25 -16.28 -1.73
N VAL A 120 16.16 -17.53 -2.16
CA VAL A 120 14.87 -18.22 -2.32
C VAL A 120 14.20 -18.43 -0.96
N THR A 121 14.93 -18.97 0.02
CA THR A 121 14.41 -19.27 1.35
C THR A 121 13.90 -18.00 2.05
N ASN A 122 14.68 -16.92 2.01
CA ASN A 122 14.33 -15.66 2.65
C ASN A 122 13.17 -14.96 1.93
N LEU A 123 13.10 -15.02 0.58
CA LEU A 123 11.97 -14.48 -0.15
C LEU A 123 10.66 -15.21 0.23
N VAL A 124 10.69 -16.54 0.28
CA VAL A 124 9.53 -17.33 0.74
C VAL A 124 9.13 -16.91 2.15
N GLY A 125 10.08 -16.81 3.09
CA GLY A 125 9.79 -16.37 4.45
C GLY A 125 9.21 -14.95 4.55
N VAL A 126 9.63 -14.01 3.68
CA VAL A 126 9.03 -12.67 3.60
C VAL A 126 7.58 -12.73 3.10
N LEU A 127 7.29 -13.57 2.10
CA LEU A 127 5.94 -13.75 1.60
C LEU A 127 5.04 -14.42 2.65
N ASP A 128 5.53 -15.46 3.32
CA ASP A 128 4.80 -16.15 4.39
C ASP A 128 4.49 -15.22 5.57
N ALA A 129 5.43 -14.35 5.95
CA ALA A 129 5.22 -13.37 7.01
C ALA A 129 4.27 -12.24 6.61
N GLY A 130 4.26 -11.85 5.33
CA GLY A 130 3.46 -10.74 4.83
C GLY A 130 2.03 -11.11 4.42
N PHE A 131 1.77 -12.39 4.12
CA PHE A 131 0.44 -12.92 3.80
C PHE A 131 -0.04 -13.83 4.92
N VAL A 132 -0.18 -13.27 6.13
CA VAL A 132 -0.90 -13.96 7.21
C VAL A 132 -2.37 -14.02 6.77
N MET A 133 -2.82 -15.22 6.44
CA MET A 133 -4.21 -15.47 6.11
C MET A 133 -5.04 -15.21 7.36
N ASP A 134 -6.07 -14.37 7.25
CA ASP A 134 -7.14 -14.37 8.25
C ASP A 134 -7.71 -15.79 8.31
N GLU A 135 -7.53 -16.47 9.45
CA GLU A 135 -8.33 -17.65 9.78
C GLU A 135 -9.77 -17.15 9.97
N GLN A 136 -10.58 -17.23 8.91
CA GLN A 136 -12.03 -17.11 9.01
C GLN A 136 -12.63 -18.33 9.70
#